data_AF-A0A927KJY1-F1
#
_entry.id   AF-A0A927KJY1-F1
#
_cell.length_a   1.000
_cell.length_b   1.000
_cell.length_c   1.000
_cell.angle_alpha   90.00
_cell.angle_beta   90.00
_cell.angle_gamma   90.00
#
_symmetry.space_group_name_H-M   'P 1'
#
loop_
_entity.id
_entity.type
_entity.pdbx_description
1 polymer ?
#
loop_
_entity_poly.entity_id
_entity_poly.type
_entity_poly.pdbx_seq_one_letter_code
_entity_poly.pdbx_strand_id
1 'polypeptide(L)'
;MSRVLRVLIIALAALSLCAFGSCGRKPEQPDPGVAVTPEAVIVERRVYVPVPRSLTTAEPIAEGPINQCFDVAAKRRAALERANGKLKAIGEMQGSEVTP
;
A
#
# COMPACT_ATOMS: atom_id res chain seq x y z
N MET A 1 6.68 -59.83 -54.55
CA MET A 1 7.49 -58.96 -53.65
C MET A 1 8.36 -59.86 -52.77
N SER A 2 9.67 -59.77 -52.97
CA SER A 2 10.69 -60.66 -52.40
C SER A 2 10.63 -60.72 -50.87
N ARG A 3 10.74 -61.94 -50.29
CA ARG A 3 10.76 -62.18 -48.84
C ARG A 3 11.86 -61.38 -48.12
N VAL A 4 12.94 -61.05 -48.84
CA VAL A 4 14.07 -60.25 -48.34
C VAL A 4 13.63 -58.80 -48.04
N LEU A 5 12.78 -58.23 -48.88
CA LEU A 5 12.28 -56.86 -48.68
C LEU A 5 11.43 -56.75 -47.41
N ARG A 6 10.64 -57.77 -47.09
CA ARG A 6 9.82 -57.80 -45.87
C ARG A 6 10.66 -57.89 -44.61
N VAL A 7 11.71 -58.71 -44.61
CA VAL A 7 12.63 -58.83 -43.48
C VAL A 7 13.36 -57.51 -43.22
N LEU A 8 13.76 -56.82 -44.29
CA LEU A 8 14.49 -55.55 -44.18
C LEU A 8 13.62 -54.42 -43.62
N ILE A 9 12.33 -54.36 -44.00
CA ILE A 9 11.37 -53.41 -43.44
C ILE A 9 11.11 -53.66 -41.95
N ILE A 10 10.97 -54.93 -41.54
CA ILE A 10 10.75 -55.29 -40.13
C ILE A 10 11.97 -54.94 -39.28
N ALA A 11 13.19 -55.21 -39.79
CA ALA A 11 14.42 -54.85 -39.10
C ALA A 11 14.56 -53.33 -38.93
N LEU A 12 14.20 -52.55 -39.97
CA LEU A 12 14.23 -51.09 -39.91
C LEU A 12 13.22 -50.53 -38.89
N ALA A 13 12.02 -51.11 -38.85
CA ALA A 13 10.98 -50.73 -37.89
C ALA A 13 11.42 -51.04 -36.46
N ALA A 14 11.99 -52.22 -36.20
CA ALA A 14 12.50 -52.60 -34.89
C ALA A 14 13.64 -51.68 -34.42
N LEU A 15 14.54 -51.28 -35.32
CA LEU A 15 15.63 -50.35 -34.99
C LEU A 15 15.09 -48.95 -34.61
N SER A 16 14.03 -48.50 -35.27
CA SER A 16 13.42 -47.19 -35.01
C SER A 16 12.73 -47.11 -33.64
N LEU A 17 12.13 -48.21 -33.15
CA LEU A 17 11.50 -48.26 -31.83
C LEU A 17 12.51 -48.23 -30.68
N CYS A 18 13.71 -48.80 -30.85
CA CYS A 18 14.75 -48.77 -29.81
C CYS A 18 15.40 -47.38 -29.65
N ALA A 19 15.36 -46.53 -30.67
CA ALA A 19 16.01 -45.21 -30.66
C ALA A 19 15.22 -44.11 -29.93
N PHE A 20 13.91 -44.31 -29.69
CA PHE A 20 13.05 -43.30 -29.05
C PHE A 20 12.88 -43.45 -27.52
N GLY A 21 13.54 -44.44 -26.90
CA GLY A 21 13.37 -44.76 -25.47
C GLY A 21 14.25 -43.98 -24.50
N SER A 22 15.25 -43.21 -24.95
CA SER A 22 16.29 -42.63 -24.07
C SER A 22 16.43 -41.11 -24.12
N CYS A 23 15.40 -40.38 -24.55
CA CYS A 23 15.37 -38.93 -24.33
C CYS A 23 15.08 -38.65 -22.86
N GLY A 24 16.15 -38.45 -22.07
CA GLY A 24 16.08 -37.91 -20.73
C GLY A 24 15.28 -36.61 -20.72
N ARG A 25 14.08 -36.66 -20.13
CA ARG A 25 13.28 -35.46 -19.85
C ARG A 25 14.05 -34.58 -18.88
N LYS A 26 14.44 -33.39 -19.32
CA LYS A 26 14.84 -32.31 -18.42
C LYS A 26 13.62 -31.99 -17.54
N PRO A 27 13.73 -32.01 -16.19
CA PRO A 27 12.61 -31.62 -15.36
C PRO A 27 12.28 -30.15 -15.66
N GLU A 28 11.08 -29.95 -16.20
CA GLU A 28 10.46 -28.67 -16.42
C GLU A 28 9.83 -28.28 -15.08
N GLN A 29 10.15 -27.08 -14.59
CA GLN A 29 9.75 -26.49 -13.32
C GLN A 29 10.52 -26.96 -12.04
N PRO A 30 11.00 -26.01 -11.22
CA PRO A 30 11.41 -26.32 -9.86
C PRO A 30 10.21 -26.87 -9.08
N ASP A 31 10.49 -27.87 -8.24
CA ASP A 31 9.52 -28.52 -7.37
C ASP A 31 8.68 -27.46 -6.63
N PRO A 32 7.34 -27.48 -6.68
CA PRO A 32 6.49 -26.53 -5.96
C PRO A 32 6.77 -26.47 -4.45
N GLY A 33 7.47 -27.46 -3.88
CA GLY A 33 8.01 -27.43 -2.52
C GLY A 33 9.12 -26.41 -2.25
N VAL A 34 9.70 -25.77 -3.29
CA VAL A 34 10.77 -24.75 -3.18
C VAL A 34 10.24 -23.32 -3.36
N ALA A 35 8.97 -23.15 -3.75
CA ALA A 35 8.35 -21.84 -3.88
C ALA A 35 8.03 -21.26 -2.49
N VAL A 36 8.90 -20.39 -1.98
CA VAL A 36 8.63 -19.64 -0.75
C VAL A 36 7.48 -18.68 -1.02
N THR A 37 6.33 -18.90 -0.40
CA THR A 37 5.21 -17.95 -0.40
C THR A 37 5.57 -16.80 0.54
N PRO A 38 5.72 -15.55 0.05
CA PRO A 38 6.03 -14.42 0.92
C PRO A 38 4.87 -14.19 1.90
N GLU A 39 5.22 -13.91 3.15
CA GLU A 39 4.26 -13.49 4.16
C GLU A 39 3.87 -12.03 3.90
N ALA A 40 2.57 -11.78 3.74
CA ALA A 40 2.05 -10.43 3.59
C ALA A 40 2.10 -9.72 4.95
N VAL A 41 2.96 -8.72 5.06
CA VAL A 41 3.07 -7.88 6.27
C VAL A 41 2.31 -6.58 6.06
N ILE A 42 1.36 -6.28 6.95
CA ILE A 42 0.66 -5.00 6.96
C ILE A 42 1.56 -3.97 7.65
N VAL A 43 1.93 -2.91 6.94
CA VAL A 43 2.71 -1.80 7.48
C VAL A 43 1.79 -0.60 7.67
N GLU A 44 1.57 -0.20 8.92
CA GLU A 44 0.85 1.05 9.23
C GLU A 44 1.74 2.26 8.94
N ARG A 45 1.35 3.09 7.97
CA ARG A 45 2.02 4.36 7.67
C ARG A 45 1.20 5.53 8.21
N ARG A 46 1.76 6.28 9.15
CA ARG A 46 1.15 7.54 9.63
C ARG A 46 1.47 8.66 8.64
N VAL A 47 0.43 9.33 8.13
CA VAL A 47 0.57 10.52 7.28
C VAL A 47 0.17 11.74 8.10
N TYR A 48 1.12 12.67 8.29
CA TYR A 48 0.88 13.91 9.01
C TYR A 48 0.48 15.00 8.02
N VAL A 49 -0.77 15.45 8.09
CA VAL A 49 -1.28 16.55 7.27
C VAL A 49 -1.05 17.88 7.99
N PRO A 50 -0.43 18.88 7.35
CA PRO A 50 -0.20 20.18 7.98
C PRO A 50 -1.54 20.91 8.19
N VAL A 51 -1.76 21.40 9.40
CA VAL A 51 -2.89 22.28 9.71
C VAL A 51 -2.62 23.66 9.10
N PRO A 52 -3.60 24.30 8.43
CA PRO A 52 -3.48 25.66 7.93
C PRO A 52 -3.00 26.64 9.01
N ARG A 53 -1.99 27.47 8.71
CA ARG A 53 -1.42 28.44 9.67
C ARG A 53 -2.43 29.40 10.26
N SER A 54 -3.48 29.74 9.51
CA SER A 54 -4.57 30.60 9.99
C SER A 54 -5.30 30.04 11.21
N LEU A 55 -5.34 28.70 11.35
CA LEU A 55 -6.02 28.01 12.45
C LEU A 55 -5.11 27.84 13.68
N THR A 56 -3.79 27.85 13.50
CA THR A 56 -2.81 27.74 14.60
C THR A 56 -2.28 29.09 15.08
N THR A 57 -2.60 30.19 14.38
CA THR A 57 -2.19 31.54 14.78
C THR A 57 -2.89 31.94 16.07
N ALA A 58 -2.10 32.37 17.06
CA ALA A 58 -2.58 32.81 18.36
C ALA A 58 -3.53 34.00 18.24
N GLU A 59 -4.60 33.99 19.05
CA GLU A 59 -5.49 35.14 19.19
C GLU A 59 -4.84 36.23 20.05
N PRO A 60 -5.02 37.52 19.72
CA PRO A 60 -4.54 38.61 20.56
C PRO A 60 -5.27 38.62 21.90
N ILE A 61 -4.51 38.75 22.99
CA ILE A 61 -5.06 38.89 24.34
C ILE A 61 -5.31 40.38 24.59
N ALA A 62 -6.56 40.75 24.79
CA ALA A 62 -6.88 42.11 25.18
C ALA A 62 -6.36 42.40 26.61
N GLU A 63 -5.74 43.56 26.77
CA GLU A 63 -5.20 44.07 28.03
C GLU A 63 -5.67 45.52 28.23
N GLY A 64 -5.67 45.98 29.49
CA GLY A 64 -6.07 47.33 29.82
C GLY A 64 -6.15 47.58 31.33
N PRO A 65 -6.26 48.85 31.73
CA PRO A 65 -6.44 49.24 33.13
C PRO A 65 -7.78 48.76 33.71
N ILE A 66 -7.87 48.68 35.05
CA ILE A 66 -9.04 48.12 35.76
C ILE A 66 -10.34 48.86 35.45
N ASN A 67 -10.28 50.16 35.15
CA ASN A 67 -11.44 50.97 34.76
C ASN A 67 -12.02 50.58 33.38
N GLN A 68 -11.32 49.76 32.58
CA GLN A 68 -11.77 49.22 31.30
C GLN A 68 -12.12 47.73 31.38
N CYS A 69 -12.32 47.18 32.59
CA CYS A 69 -12.52 45.74 32.81
C CYS A 69 -13.63 45.14 31.91
N PHE A 70 -14.78 45.81 31.78
CA PHE A 70 -15.88 45.32 30.96
C PHE A 70 -15.54 45.28 29.46
N ASP A 71 -14.84 46.28 28.94
CA ASP A 71 -14.41 46.31 27.53
C ASP A 71 -13.36 45.22 27.25
N VAL A 72 -12.41 45.04 28.16
CA VAL A 72 -11.40 43.98 28.07
C VAL A 72 -12.06 42.60 28.12
N ALA A 73 -13.04 42.41 29.02
CA ALA A 73 -13.80 41.17 29.12
C ALA A 73 -14.57 40.85 27.85
N ALA A 74 -15.25 41.83 27.25
CA ALA A 74 -15.97 41.68 25.98
C ALA A 74 -15.03 41.29 24.84
N LYS A 75 -13.87 41.96 24.73
CA LYS A 75 -12.84 41.64 23.73
C LYS A 75 -12.27 40.23 23.93
N ARG A 76 -12.03 39.82 25.17
CA ARG A 76 -11.56 38.47 25.51
C ARG A 76 -12.58 37.39 25.18
N ARG A 77 -13.86 37.64 25.44
CA ARG A 77 -14.94 36.73 25.04
C ARG A 77 -14.92 36.51 23.52
N ALA A 78 -14.88 37.59 22.74
CA ALA A 78 -14.83 37.48 21.28
C ALA A 78 -13.58 36.73 20.79
N ALA A 79 -12.42 36.92 21.44
CA ALA A 79 -11.20 36.17 21.13
C ALA A 79 -11.34 34.67 21.44
N LEU A 80 -11.94 34.32 22.58
CA LEU A 80 -12.20 32.92 22.95
C LEU A 80 -13.16 32.25 21.97
N GLU A 81 -14.23 32.94 21.55
CA GLU A 81 -15.17 32.41 20.55
C GLU A 81 -14.49 32.10 19.22
N ARG A 82 -13.59 32.98 18.74
CA ARG A 82 -12.77 32.72 17.55
C ARG A 82 -11.81 31.56 17.74
N ALA A 83 -11.11 31.50 18.87
CA ALA A 83 -10.20 30.39 19.19
C ALA A 83 -10.93 29.04 19.22
N ASN A 84 -12.11 28.99 19.83
CA ASN A 84 -12.94 27.79 19.87
C ASN A 84 -13.39 27.37 18.45
N GLY A 85 -13.72 28.34 17.59
CA GLY A 85 -14.01 28.08 16.18
C GLY A 85 -12.83 27.45 15.44
N LYS A 86 -11.60 27.97 15.66
CA LYS A 86 -10.38 27.39 15.09
C LYS A 86 -10.15 25.96 15.56
N LEU A 87 -10.31 25.69 16.86
CA LEU A 87 -10.15 24.35 17.43
C LEU A 87 -11.18 23.36 16.86
N LYS A 88 -12.42 23.79 16.67
CA LYS A 88 -13.46 22.96 16.04
C LYS A 88 -13.07 22.59 14.60
N ALA A 89 -12.66 23.58 13.80
CA ALA A 89 -12.21 23.33 12.42
C ALA A 89 -11.01 22.39 12.36
N ILE A 90 -10.07 22.49 13.31
CA ILE A 90 -8.96 21.54 13.43
C ILE A 90 -9.47 20.13 13.73
N GLY A 91 -10.42 19.98 14.66
CA GLY A 91 -11.03 18.70 14.97
C GLY A 91 -11.74 18.06 13.78
N GLU A 92 -12.41 18.86 12.94
CA GLU A 92 -13.07 18.38 11.71
C GLU A 92 -12.06 17.87 10.66
N MET A 93 -10.84 18.40 10.64
CA MET A 93 -9.77 17.89 9.76
C MET A 93 -9.09 16.64 10.31
N GLN A 94 -9.04 16.47 11.64
CA GLN A 94 -8.43 15.33 12.28
C GLN A 94 -9.26 14.05 12.02
N GLY A 95 -8.60 13.00 11.52
CA GLY A 95 -9.28 11.74 11.19
C GLY A 95 -9.95 11.71 9.81
N SER A 96 -9.75 12.75 8.99
CA SER A 96 -10.13 12.69 7.58
C SER A 96 -9.26 11.68 6.83
N GLU A 97 -9.88 10.95 5.89
CA GLU A 97 -9.19 9.98 5.05
C GLU A 97 -8.20 10.69 4.13
N VAL A 98 -6.93 10.29 4.19
CA VAL A 98 -5.87 10.85 3.35
C VAL A 98 -5.65 9.90 2.20
N THR A 99 -5.96 10.34 0.98
CA THR A 99 -5.61 9.57 -0.22
C THR A 99 -4.07 9.59 -0.37
N PRO A 100 -3.41 8.43 -0.42
CA PRO A 100 -1.96 8.33 -0.50
C PRO A 100 -1.37 8.77 -1.84
#